data_AF-A0A945HVJ6-F1
#
_entry.id   AF-A0A945HVJ6-F1
#
_cell.length_a   1.000
_cell.length_b   1.000
_cell.length_c   1.000
_cell.angle_alpha   90.00
_cell.angle_beta   90.00
_cell.angle_gamma   90.00
#
_symmetry.space_group_name_H-M   'P 1'
#
loop_
_entity.id
_entity.type
_entity.pdbx_description
1 polymer ?
#
loop_
_entity_poly.entity_id
_entity_poly.type
_entity_poly.pdbx_seq_one_letter_code
_entity_poly.pdbx_strand_id
1 'polypeptide(L)'
;IKVDFAFYPVKALEDLSVSLSDDYNAGYKVLVDKDSLTEKMPQASLKAFRESKPSEEEFHRVVNEFWFEAYHIAKYLKRDDLWSAKFRDWGQKDEFLLTMIRWNEMAKHSWDYSVHSQGKSMQKWVSSETWHDLHKCFSHFDAENSWKALENTLSLFRRIALEAAELLGYSYPKEVDRNLSEYVSQLKNTTFTS
;
A
#
# COMPACT_ATOMS: atom_id res chain seq x y z
N ILE A 1 -1.45 25.32 9.51
CA ILE A 1 -1.78 24.06 10.21
C ILE A 1 -3.27 23.80 9.97
N LYS A 2 -3.65 22.61 9.48
CA LYS A 2 -5.06 22.20 9.39
C LYS A 2 -5.40 21.42 10.66
N VAL A 3 -6.49 21.77 11.32
CA VAL A 3 -7.04 21.06 12.48
C VAL A 3 -8.51 20.81 12.20
N ASP A 4 -8.93 19.55 12.35
CA ASP A 4 -10.32 19.16 12.25
C ASP A 4 -10.91 19.05 13.66
N PHE A 5 -12.11 19.59 13.86
CA PHE A 5 -12.84 19.52 15.13
C PHE A 5 -14.16 18.79 14.90
N ALA A 6 -14.52 17.92 15.83
CA ALA A 6 -15.81 17.25 15.85
C ALA A 6 -16.45 17.42 17.23
N PHE A 7 -17.76 17.60 17.24
CA PHE A 7 -18.56 17.71 18.47
C PHE A 7 -19.44 16.48 18.57
N TYR A 8 -19.37 15.80 19.70
CA TYR A 8 -20.17 14.61 19.97
C TYR A 8 -21.01 14.84 21.24
N PRO A 9 -22.23 14.30 21.31
CA PRO A 9 -22.98 14.24 22.55
C PRO A 9 -22.18 13.47 23.62
N VAL A 10 -22.34 13.84 24.89
CA VAL A 10 -21.66 13.18 26.03
C VAL A 10 -21.87 11.67 26.01
N LYS A 11 -23.06 11.21 25.60
CA LYS A 11 -23.39 9.80 25.47
C LYS A 11 -22.41 9.01 24.57
N ALA A 12 -21.79 9.65 23.58
CA ALA A 12 -20.79 8.98 22.73
C ALA A 12 -19.54 8.53 23.51
N LEU A 13 -19.26 9.14 24.67
CA LEU A 13 -18.19 8.69 25.56
C LEU A 13 -18.55 7.38 26.26
N GLU A 14 -19.84 7.09 26.49
CA GLU A 14 -20.27 5.81 27.08
C GLU A 14 -19.88 4.66 26.15
N ASP A 15 -20.13 4.80 24.84
CA ASP A 15 -19.77 3.80 23.84
C ASP A 15 -18.23 3.59 23.79
N LEU A 16 -17.47 4.69 23.80
CA LEU A 16 -16.00 4.66 23.80
C LEU A 16 -15.40 4.08 25.08
N SER A 17 -16.12 4.15 26.21
CA SER A 17 -15.70 3.54 27.47
C SER A 17 -15.81 2.01 27.47
N VAL A 18 -16.70 1.46 26.63
CA VAL A 18 -16.86 0.01 26.45
C VAL A 18 -15.83 -0.51 25.44
N SER A 19 -15.68 0.19 24.30
CA SER A 19 -14.66 -0.12 23.29
C SER A 19 -14.30 1.12 22.49
N LEU A 20 -12.99 1.35 22.29
CA LEU A 20 -12.55 2.41 21.38
C LEU A 20 -12.87 2.03 19.94
N SER A 21 -13.25 3.03 19.14
CA SER A 21 -13.17 2.91 17.69
C SER A 21 -11.72 2.90 17.22
N ASP A 22 -11.49 2.56 15.95
CA ASP A 22 -10.15 2.53 15.36
C ASP A 22 -9.43 3.88 15.55
N ASP A 23 -10.09 5.00 15.25
CA ASP A 23 -9.49 6.33 15.39
C ASP A 23 -8.93 6.63 16.79
N TYR A 24 -9.64 6.21 17.85
CA TYR A 24 -9.15 6.39 19.22
C TYR A 24 -8.14 5.31 19.63
N ASN A 25 -8.26 4.09 19.08
CA ASN A 25 -7.22 3.06 19.24
C ASN A 25 -5.87 3.49 18.61
N ALA A 26 -5.88 4.43 17.65
CA ALA A 26 -4.67 4.99 17.01
C ALA A 26 -3.89 5.94 17.94
N GLY A 27 -4.47 6.25 19.11
CA GLY A 27 -3.91 7.13 20.10
C GLY A 27 -4.81 8.34 20.33
N TYR A 28 -5.11 8.62 21.59
CA TYR A 28 -5.79 9.84 22.00
C TYR A 28 -5.17 10.39 23.28
N LYS A 29 -5.42 11.67 23.53
CA LYS A 29 -5.03 12.34 24.76
C LYS A 29 -6.21 13.17 25.25
N VAL A 30 -6.71 12.86 26.44
CA VAL A 30 -7.68 13.71 27.13
C VAL A 30 -6.93 14.95 27.62
N LEU A 31 -7.33 16.11 27.11
CA LEU A 31 -6.72 17.39 27.48
C LEU A 31 -7.40 18.00 28.69
N VAL A 32 -8.73 17.86 28.78
CA VAL A 32 -9.58 18.37 29.86
C VAL A 32 -10.74 17.41 30.07
N ASP A 33 -11.02 17.07 31.33
CA ASP A 33 -12.21 16.34 31.76
C ASP A 33 -12.77 17.05 33.00
N LYS A 34 -13.95 17.65 32.87
CA LYS A 34 -14.55 18.47 33.95
C LYS A 34 -15.47 17.65 34.86
N ASP A 35 -15.96 16.53 34.35
CA ASP A 35 -17.03 15.74 34.96
C ASP A 35 -16.55 14.31 35.27
N SER A 36 -15.25 14.03 35.15
CA SER A 36 -14.62 12.72 35.38
C SER A 36 -15.20 11.59 34.50
N LEU A 37 -15.65 11.92 33.28
CA LEU A 37 -16.33 10.97 32.41
C LEU A 37 -15.37 10.05 31.64
N THR A 38 -14.09 10.41 31.56
CA THR A 38 -13.07 9.68 30.78
C THR A 38 -12.27 8.68 31.61
N GLU A 39 -12.50 8.61 32.93
CA GLU A 39 -11.73 7.74 33.85
C GLU A 39 -11.80 6.25 33.48
N LYS A 40 -12.91 5.83 32.89
CA LYS A 40 -13.14 4.44 32.45
C LYS A 40 -12.76 4.20 30.99
N MET A 41 -12.30 5.22 30.27
CA MET A 41 -11.88 5.01 28.89
C MET A 41 -10.63 4.12 28.86
N PRO A 42 -10.64 3.06 28.04
CA PRO A 42 -9.49 2.17 27.95
C PRO A 42 -8.30 2.90 27.33
N GLN A 43 -7.09 2.46 27.65
CA GLN A 43 -5.89 2.97 26.98
C GLN A 43 -5.91 2.58 25.51
N ALA A 44 -5.51 3.52 24.64
CA ALA A 44 -5.28 3.22 23.24
C ALA A 44 -4.25 2.10 23.14
N SER A 45 -4.68 0.93 22.66
CA SER A 45 -3.82 -0.24 22.62
C SER A 45 -2.71 -0.11 21.57
N LEU A 46 -2.93 0.72 20.54
CA LEU A 46 -2.14 0.80 19.30
C LEU A 46 -1.98 -0.56 18.58
N LYS A 47 -2.56 -1.64 19.13
CA LYS A 47 -2.41 -3.02 18.66
C LYS A 47 -3.24 -3.28 17.42
N ALA A 48 -4.43 -2.68 17.33
CA ALA A 48 -5.30 -2.78 16.15
C ALA A 48 -4.63 -2.22 14.87
N PHE A 49 -3.59 -1.40 15.01
CA PHE A 49 -2.83 -0.81 13.91
C PHE A 49 -1.55 -1.57 13.56
N ARG A 50 -1.20 -2.61 14.32
CA ARG A 50 -0.03 -3.42 14.01
C ARG A 50 -0.43 -4.46 12.99
N GLU A 51 -0.05 -4.21 11.75
CA GLU A 51 -0.08 -5.21 10.69
C GLU A 51 0.75 -6.42 11.13
N SER A 52 0.15 -7.60 11.05
CA SER A 52 0.84 -8.86 11.35
C SER A 52 1.79 -9.23 10.23
N LYS A 53 2.86 -9.95 10.58
CA LYS A 53 3.71 -10.62 9.59
C LYS A 53 2.85 -11.50 8.68
N PRO A 54 2.86 -11.33 7.34
CA PRO A 54 2.06 -12.13 6.44
C PRO A 54 2.56 -13.57 6.44
N SER A 55 1.68 -14.54 6.18
CA SER A 55 2.12 -15.88 5.83
C SER A 55 2.83 -15.90 4.46
N GLU A 56 3.58 -16.97 4.17
CA GLU A 56 4.17 -17.15 2.84
C GLU A 56 3.08 -17.19 1.75
N GLU A 57 1.91 -17.76 2.05
CA GLU A 57 0.79 -17.85 1.12
C GLU A 57 0.15 -16.49 0.84
N GLU A 58 0.03 -15.63 1.87
CA GLU A 58 -0.43 -14.25 1.71
C GLU A 58 0.56 -13.43 0.90
N PHE A 59 1.86 -13.61 1.17
CA PHE A 59 2.92 -12.99 0.38
C PHE A 59 2.86 -13.39 -1.09
N HIS A 60 2.75 -14.69 -1.39
CA HIS A 60 2.62 -15.19 -2.76
C HIS A 60 1.36 -14.68 -3.45
N ARG A 61 0.24 -14.61 -2.73
CA ARG A 61 -1.01 -14.06 -3.26
C ARG A 61 -0.81 -12.62 -3.72
N VAL A 62 -0.24 -11.76 -2.89
CA VAL A 62 0.02 -10.35 -3.25
C VAL A 62 0.96 -10.24 -4.45
N VAL A 63 2.02 -11.05 -4.52
CA VAL A 63 2.91 -11.07 -5.69
C VAL A 63 2.16 -11.49 -6.95
N ASN A 64 1.36 -12.55 -6.88
CA ASN A 64 0.63 -13.07 -8.05
C ASN A 64 -0.43 -12.07 -8.55
N GLU A 65 -1.23 -11.51 -7.66
CA GLU A 65 -2.26 -10.52 -8.01
C GLU A 65 -1.63 -9.23 -8.57
N PHE A 66 -0.52 -8.77 -8.01
CA PHE A 66 0.22 -7.64 -8.56
C PHE A 66 0.58 -7.85 -10.03
N TRP A 67 1.20 -8.98 -10.36
CA TRP A 67 1.62 -9.27 -11.73
C TRP A 67 0.40 -9.48 -12.66
N PHE A 68 -0.69 -10.05 -12.15
CA PHE A 68 -1.92 -10.22 -12.92
C PHE A 68 -2.60 -8.87 -13.25
N GLU A 69 -2.61 -7.92 -12.32
CA GLU A 69 -3.09 -6.56 -12.59
C GLU A 69 -2.17 -5.82 -13.57
N ALA A 70 -0.84 -6.02 -13.48
CA ALA A 70 0.09 -5.43 -14.43
C ALA A 70 -0.22 -5.84 -15.87
N TYR A 71 -0.52 -7.12 -16.07
CA TYR A 71 -0.96 -7.65 -17.36
C TYR A 71 -2.27 -7.01 -17.83
N HIS A 72 -3.25 -6.80 -16.95
CA HIS A 72 -4.50 -6.12 -17.30
C HIS A 72 -4.28 -4.65 -17.69
N ILE A 73 -3.49 -3.91 -16.92
CA ILE A 73 -3.13 -2.52 -17.22
C ILE A 73 -2.49 -2.45 -18.61
N ALA A 74 -1.54 -3.33 -18.92
CA ALA A 74 -0.90 -3.42 -20.22
C ALA A 74 -1.90 -3.67 -21.37
N LYS A 75 -2.93 -4.51 -21.16
CA LYS A 75 -3.99 -4.74 -22.17
C LYS A 75 -4.85 -3.50 -22.42
N TYR A 76 -5.19 -2.75 -21.38
CA TYR A 76 -5.96 -1.51 -21.54
C TYR A 76 -5.13 -0.44 -22.24
N LEU A 77 -3.87 -0.25 -21.83
CA LEU A 77 -2.93 0.62 -22.53
C LEU A 77 -2.77 0.24 -24.00
N LYS A 78 -2.77 -1.07 -24.31
CA LYS A 78 -2.66 -1.55 -25.68
C LYS A 78 -3.87 -1.17 -26.55
N ARG A 79 -5.05 -1.02 -25.95
CA ARG A 79 -6.31 -0.69 -26.63
C ARG A 79 -6.64 0.80 -26.56
N ASP A 80 -5.70 1.61 -26.08
CA ASP A 80 -5.88 3.04 -25.85
C ASP A 80 -7.04 3.38 -24.88
N ASP A 81 -7.40 2.43 -24.00
CA ASP A 81 -8.38 2.66 -22.92
C ASP A 81 -7.66 3.22 -21.69
N LEU A 82 -7.33 4.51 -21.76
CA LEU A 82 -6.58 5.21 -20.72
C LEU A 82 -7.32 5.29 -19.39
N TRP A 83 -8.65 5.43 -19.40
CA TRP A 83 -9.42 5.50 -18.16
C TRP A 83 -9.32 4.21 -17.36
N SER A 84 -9.59 3.07 -18.01
CA SER A 84 -9.47 1.76 -17.37
C SER A 84 -8.04 1.47 -16.93
N ALA A 85 -7.06 1.83 -17.77
CA ALA A 85 -5.65 1.69 -17.41
C ALA A 85 -5.30 2.47 -16.15
N LYS A 86 -5.69 3.75 -16.05
CA LYS A 86 -5.40 4.60 -14.88
C LYS A 86 -6.11 4.15 -13.61
N PHE A 87 -7.37 3.73 -13.73
CA PHE A 87 -8.13 3.22 -12.60
C PHE A 87 -7.47 1.97 -12.01
N ARG A 88 -7.08 1.02 -12.88
CA ARG A 88 -6.36 -0.21 -12.49
C ARG A 88 -4.96 0.09 -11.97
N ASP A 89 -4.24 1.01 -12.61
CA ASP A 89 -2.90 1.46 -12.22
C ASP A 89 -2.86 2.04 -10.81
N TRP A 90 -3.88 2.83 -10.44
CA TRP A 90 -4.06 3.33 -9.08
C TRP A 90 -4.38 2.21 -8.10
N GLY A 91 -5.38 1.37 -8.40
CA GLY A 91 -5.78 0.25 -7.54
C GLY A 91 -4.61 -0.72 -7.26
N GLN A 92 -3.83 -1.06 -8.28
CA GLN A 92 -2.65 -1.91 -8.14
C GLN A 92 -1.60 -1.30 -7.19
N LYS A 93 -1.40 0.02 -7.24
CA LYS A 93 -0.44 0.71 -6.37
C LYS A 93 -0.92 0.76 -4.93
N ASP A 94 -2.18 1.11 -4.73
CA ASP A 94 -2.80 1.22 -3.42
C ASP A 94 -2.87 -0.12 -2.70
N GLU A 95 -3.27 -1.18 -3.42
CA GLU A 95 -3.48 -2.49 -2.82
C GLU A 95 -2.19 -3.29 -2.70
N PHE A 96 -1.38 -3.36 -3.75
CA PHE A 96 -0.27 -4.32 -3.81
C PHE A 96 1.10 -3.66 -3.63
N LEU A 97 1.40 -2.57 -4.36
CA LEU A 97 2.70 -1.91 -4.23
C LEU A 97 2.90 -1.35 -2.82
N LEU A 98 1.90 -0.62 -2.31
CA LEU A 98 1.94 -0.07 -0.96
C LEU A 98 2.06 -1.18 0.07
N THR A 99 1.31 -2.27 -0.04
CA THR A 99 1.42 -3.42 0.86
C THR A 99 2.83 -4.01 0.86
N MET A 100 3.42 -4.22 -0.31
CA MET A 100 4.76 -4.77 -0.41
C MET A 100 5.83 -3.83 0.18
N ILE A 101 5.70 -2.52 -0.04
CA ILE A 101 6.55 -1.50 0.58
C ILE A 101 6.41 -1.54 2.11
N ARG A 102 5.19 -1.64 2.64
CA ARG A 102 4.95 -1.72 4.09
C ARG A 102 5.56 -2.98 4.69
N TRP A 103 5.33 -4.14 4.09
CA TRP A 103 5.90 -5.40 4.55
C TRP A 103 7.42 -5.40 4.55
N ASN A 104 8.03 -4.87 3.49
CA ASN A 104 9.48 -4.72 3.40
C ASN A 104 10.05 -3.84 4.53
N GLU A 105 9.45 -2.66 4.78
CA GLU A 105 9.91 -1.75 5.82
C GLU A 105 9.71 -2.31 7.23
N MET A 106 8.60 -3.00 7.48
CA MET A 106 8.38 -3.66 8.78
C MET A 106 9.33 -4.85 8.96
N ALA A 107 9.63 -5.62 7.90
CA ALA A 107 10.57 -6.73 7.96
C ALA A 107 12.00 -6.25 8.29
N LYS A 108 12.43 -5.10 7.76
CA LYS A 108 13.71 -4.44 8.11
C LYS A 108 13.83 -4.11 9.59
N HIS A 109 12.70 -3.85 10.25
CA HIS A 109 12.61 -3.47 11.66
C HIS A 109 12.03 -4.59 12.53
N SER A 110 12.18 -5.85 12.10
CA SER A 110 11.77 -7.05 12.85
C SER A 110 10.30 -7.04 13.30
N TRP A 111 9.42 -6.34 12.57
CA TRP A 111 7.99 -6.18 12.89
C TRP A 111 7.70 -5.45 14.22
N ASP A 112 8.72 -4.82 14.82
CA ASP A 112 8.57 -3.97 16.02
C ASP A 112 8.18 -2.53 15.68
N TYR A 113 8.15 -2.20 14.39
CA TYR A 113 7.79 -0.92 13.83
C TYR A 113 6.53 -1.03 12.99
N SER A 114 5.62 -0.05 13.11
CA SER A 114 4.41 0.04 12.31
C SER A 114 4.47 1.24 11.39
N VAL A 115 4.16 1.03 10.12
CA VAL A 115 3.97 2.10 9.12
C VAL A 115 2.49 2.41 8.94
N HIS A 116 2.19 3.60 8.44
CA HIS A 116 0.80 3.99 8.20
C HIS A 116 0.21 3.15 7.05
N SER A 117 -0.89 2.44 7.31
CA SER A 117 -1.53 1.53 6.34
C SER A 117 -1.84 2.18 4.99
N GLN A 118 -2.30 3.44 5.02
CA GLN A 118 -2.61 4.25 3.82
C GLN A 118 -1.41 5.05 3.26
N GLY A 119 -0.17 4.71 3.60
CA GLY A 119 1.00 5.38 3.01
C GLY A 119 1.28 6.81 3.51
N LYS A 120 0.59 7.29 4.56
CA LYS A 120 0.76 8.66 5.05
C LYS A 120 2.20 8.91 5.49
N SER A 121 2.75 10.05 5.05
CA SER A 121 4.14 10.45 5.31
C SER A 121 5.20 9.43 4.87
N MET A 122 4.95 8.68 3.79
CA MET A 122 5.85 7.65 3.27
C MET A 122 7.31 8.09 3.16
N GLN A 123 7.55 9.32 2.70
CA GLN A 123 8.88 9.91 2.60
C GLN A 123 9.68 9.97 3.91
N LYS A 124 9.02 9.79 5.07
CA LYS A 124 9.68 9.78 6.39
C LYS A 124 10.11 8.39 6.83
N TRP A 125 9.58 7.33 6.21
CA TRP A 125 9.78 5.97 6.69
C TRP A 125 10.23 4.97 5.62
N VAL A 126 10.20 5.32 4.33
CA VAL A 126 10.94 4.55 3.29
C VAL A 126 12.32 5.14 3.06
N SER A 127 13.21 4.35 2.47
CA SER A 127 14.49 4.85 1.96
C SER A 127 14.32 5.95 0.90
N SER A 128 15.30 6.84 0.81
CA SER A 128 15.33 7.91 -0.21
C SER A 128 15.31 7.35 -1.64
N GLU A 129 15.92 6.18 -1.86
CA GLU A 129 15.88 5.44 -3.12
C GLU A 129 14.45 4.97 -3.46
N THR A 130 13.77 4.29 -2.53
CA THR A 130 12.39 3.84 -2.73
C THR A 130 11.44 5.02 -2.96
N TRP A 131 11.62 6.13 -2.22
CA TRP A 131 10.84 7.34 -2.44
C TRP A 131 11.06 7.94 -3.84
N HIS A 132 12.31 7.99 -4.29
CA HIS A 132 12.65 8.51 -5.61
C HIS A 132 12.11 7.63 -6.75
N ASP A 133 12.20 6.31 -6.63
CA ASP A 133 11.65 5.38 -7.63
C ASP A 133 10.12 5.43 -7.67
N LEU A 134 9.47 5.61 -6.51
CA LEU A 134 8.03 5.73 -6.44
C LEU A 134 7.50 6.94 -7.24
N HIS A 135 8.22 8.06 -7.29
CA HIS A 135 7.85 9.19 -8.15
C HIS A 135 7.72 8.79 -9.63
N LYS A 136 8.56 7.88 -10.11
CA LYS A 136 8.57 7.41 -11.51
C LYS A 136 7.42 6.45 -11.81
N CYS A 137 6.73 5.95 -10.79
CA CYS A 137 5.60 5.04 -10.91
C CYS A 137 4.29 5.78 -11.21
N PHE A 138 4.26 7.11 -11.11
CA PHE A 138 3.09 7.93 -11.45
C PHE A 138 3.26 8.61 -12.80
N SER A 139 2.16 8.77 -13.54
CA SER A 139 2.17 9.30 -14.90
C SER A 139 0.98 10.20 -15.19
N HIS A 140 1.17 11.12 -16.13
CA HIS A 140 0.11 11.92 -16.73
C HIS A 140 -0.90 11.08 -17.50
N PHE A 141 -2.06 11.66 -17.84
CA PHE A 141 -3.15 10.99 -18.54
C PHE A 141 -2.86 10.83 -20.04
N ASP A 142 -1.86 10.01 -20.37
CA ASP A 142 -1.48 9.65 -21.73
C ASP A 142 -0.82 8.27 -21.78
N ALA A 143 -0.82 7.63 -22.96
CA ALA A 143 -0.37 6.26 -23.13
C ALA A 143 1.14 6.11 -22.90
N GLU A 144 1.96 7.02 -23.42
CA GLU A 144 3.43 6.91 -23.37
C GLU A 144 3.94 6.96 -21.93
N ASN A 145 3.49 7.96 -21.16
CA ASN A 145 3.86 8.08 -19.76
C ASN A 145 3.28 6.93 -18.93
N SER A 146 2.09 6.44 -19.26
CA SER A 146 1.50 5.29 -18.55
C SER A 146 2.28 3.99 -18.75
N TRP A 147 2.78 3.73 -19.95
CA TRP A 147 3.68 2.58 -20.19
C TRP A 147 4.98 2.70 -19.38
N LYS A 148 5.62 3.88 -19.36
CA LYS A 148 6.83 4.12 -18.57
C LYS A 148 6.56 3.94 -17.07
N ALA A 149 5.47 4.48 -16.56
CA ALA A 149 5.07 4.35 -15.16
C ALA A 149 4.77 2.89 -14.77
N LEU A 150 4.12 2.12 -15.65
CA LEU A 150 3.92 0.70 -15.45
C LEU A 150 5.27 -0.01 -15.32
N GLU A 151 6.20 0.17 -16.26
CA GLU A 151 7.54 -0.44 -16.20
C GLU A 151 8.30 -0.09 -14.92
N ASN A 152 8.26 1.18 -14.49
CA ASN A 152 8.86 1.61 -13.23
C ASN A 152 8.19 0.94 -12.02
N THR A 153 6.87 0.80 -12.04
CA THR A 153 6.10 0.10 -11.00
C THR A 153 6.50 -1.37 -10.90
N LEU A 154 6.65 -2.06 -12.04
CA LEU A 154 7.09 -3.47 -12.07
C LEU A 154 8.51 -3.63 -11.53
N SER A 155 9.42 -2.73 -11.91
CA SER A 155 10.80 -2.75 -11.45
C SER A 155 10.91 -2.51 -9.94
N LEU A 156 10.20 -1.49 -9.43
CA LEU A 156 10.17 -1.17 -8.01
C LEU A 156 9.56 -2.31 -7.20
N PHE A 157 8.40 -2.82 -7.60
CA PHE A 157 7.73 -3.91 -6.91
C PHE A 157 8.63 -5.14 -6.84
N ARG A 158 9.24 -5.57 -7.95
CA ARG A 158 10.15 -6.72 -7.98
C ARG A 158 11.30 -6.56 -6.99
N ARG A 159 11.96 -5.39 -6.97
CA ARG A 159 13.07 -5.10 -6.05
C ARG A 159 12.63 -5.24 -4.59
N ILE A 160 11.55 -4.57 -4.22
CA ILE A 160 11.03 -4.56 -2.85
C ILE A 160 10.53 -5.95 -2.43
N ALA A 161 9.86 -6.67 -3.33
CA ALA A 161 9.34 -8.01 -3.06
C ALA A 161 10.45 -9.05 -2.88
N LEU A 162 11.52 -8.98 -3.66
CA LEU A 162 12.69 -9.84 -3.48
C LEU A 162 13.36 -9.59 -2.12
N GLU A 163 13.57 -8.33 -1.76
CA GLU A 163 14.14 -7.96 -0.46
C GLU A 163 13.22 -8.40 0.70
N ALA A 164 11.90 -8.20 0.56
CA ALA A 164 10.93 -8.67 1.55
C ALA A 164 10.94 -10.19 1.70
N ALA A 165 10.99 -10.95 0.59
CA ALA A 165 11.07 -12.41 0.62
C ALA A 165 12.31 -12.89 1.38
N GLU A 166 13.47 -12.27 1.13
CA GLU A 166 14.72 -12.58 1.84
C GLU A 166 14.61 -12.31 3.35
N LEU A 167 14.11 -11.13 3.74
CA LEU A 167 13.94 -10.75 5.16
C LEU A 167 12.91 -11.63 5.89
N LEU A 168 11.88 -12.11 5.18
CA LEU A 168 10.82 -12.92 5.75
C LEU A 168 11.15 -14.42 5.80
N GLY A 169 12.14 -14.86 5.00
CA GLY A 169 12.49 -16.26 4.80
C GLY A 169 11.57 -16.99 3.83
N TYR A 170 10.97 -16.28 2.87
CA TYR A 170 10.01 -16.81 1.91
C TYR A 170 10.62 -17.00 0.52
N SER A 171 10.01 -17.87 -0.26
CA SER A 171 10.31 -17.99 -1.68
C SER A 171 9.63 -16.87 -2.48
N TYR A 172 10.31 -16.31 -3.47
CA TYR A 172 9.69 -15.37 -4.41
C TYR A 172 9.16 -16.12 -5.66
N PRO A 173 7.88 -15.92 -6.06
CA PRO A 173 7.29 -16.51 -7.28
C PRO A 173 7.90 -16.03 -8.61
N LYS A 174 9.16 -16.39 -8.89
CA LYS A 174 9.94 -15.94 -10.06
C LYS A 174 9.30 -16.24 -11.40
N GLU A 175 8.60 -17.37 -11.51
CA GLU A 175 7.99 -17.80 -12.78
C GLU A 175 6.81 -16.89 -13.19
N VAL A 176 6.00 -16.45 -12.22
CA VAL A 176 4.87 -15.54 -12.46
C VAL A 176 5.38 -14.17 -12.91
N ASP A 177 6.38 -13.65 -12.20
CA ASP A 177 7.08 -12.43 -12.56
C ASP A 177 7.62 -12.49 -14.00
N ARG A 178 8.42 -13.52 -14.31
CA ARG A 178 9.06 -13.67 -15.62
C ARG A 178 8.01 -13.70 -16.73
N ASN A 179 7.04 -14.61 -16.62
CA ASN A 179 6.04 -14.83 -17.66
C ASN A 179 5.20 -13.55 -17.90
N LEU A 180 4.73 -12.89 -16.85
CA LEU A 180 3.87 -11.71 -16.99
C LEU A 180 4.66 -10.47 -17.42
N SER A 181 5.93 -10.35 -17.03
CA SER A 181 6.84 -9.32 -17.56
C SER A 181 7.07 -9.46 -19.07
N GLU A 182 7.25 -10.70 -19.53
CA GLU A 182 7.39 -11.00 -20.96
C GLU A 182 6.11 -10.63 -21.71
N TYR A 183 4.93 -11.00 -21.21
CA TYR A 183 3.65 -10.63 -21.83
C TYR A 183 3.44 -9.11 -21.90
N VAL A 184 3.72 -8.39 -20.81
CA VAL A 184 3.62 -6.91 -20.77
C VAL A 184 4.55 -6.30 -21.83
N SER A 185 5.78 -6.80 -21.93
CA SER A 185 6.76 -6.33 -22.93
C SER A 185 6.31 -6.62 -24.36
N GLN A 186 5.75 -7.79 -24.62
CA GLN A 186 5.21 -8.16 -25.93
C GLN A 186 4.04 -7.25 -26.33
N LEU A 187 3.12 -6.96 -25.41
CA LEU A 187 1.98 -6.07 -25.67
C LEU A 187 2.43 -4.66 -26.04
N LYS A 188 3.45 -4.13 -25.35
CA LYS A 188 4.02 -2.81 -25.65
C LYS A 188 4.61 -2.75 -27.07
N ASN A 189 5.35 -3.79 -27.46
CA ASN A 189 6.12 -3.81 -28.71
C ASN A 189 5.32 -4.27 -29.95
N THR A 190 4.15 -4.88 -29.79
CA THR A 190 3.37 -5.40 -30.92
C THR A 190 2.69 -4.26 -31.68
N THR A 191 3.19 -3.79 -32.82
CA THR A 191 2.40 -2.89 -33.70
C THR A 191 1.31 -3.68 -34.42
N PHE A 192 0.04 -3.32 -34.23
CA PHE A 192 -1.01 -3.79 -35.14
C PHE A 192 -0.82 -3.04 -36.46
N THR A 193 -0.31 -3.73 -37.48
CA THR A 193 -0.49 -3.28 -38.88
C THR A 193 -1.99 -3.28 -39.14
N SER A 194 -2.57 -2.08 -39.26
CA SER A 194 -3.92 -1.89 -39.79
C SER A 194 -3.93 -2.15 -41.29
#